data_AF-A0A660ZPJ0-F1
#
_entry.id   AF-A0A660ZPJ0-F1
#
_cell.length_a   1.000
_cell.length_b   1.000
_cell.length_c   1.000
_cell.angle_alpha   90.00
_cell.angle_beta   90.00
_cell.angle_gamma   90.00
#
_symmetry.space_group_name_H-M   'P 1'
#
loop_
_entity.id
_entity.type
_entity.pdbx_description
1 polymer ?
#
loop_
_entity_poly.entity_id
_entity_poly.type
_entity_poly.pdbx_seq_one_letter_code
_entity_poly.pdbx_strand_id
1 'polypeptide(L)'
;MEKVIFLSDTHFKHRVATDDERRKRRLFTSFIDDLEGLSRLYLLGDIFDFWFEHKGKEPGYYKDILRALSKLRNSGTRIFIIGGNHDYWLGNYIEEV
;
A
#
# COMPACT_ATOMS: atom_id res chain seq x y z
N MET A 1 -16.71 -18.31 2.29
CA MET A 1 -17.17 -17.05 1.67
C MET A 1 -15.92 -16.27 1.34
N GLU A 2 -15.72 -15.85 0.09
CA GLU A 2 -14.55 -15.03 -0.24
C GLU A 2 -14.70 -13.64 0.40
N LYS A 3 -13.68 -13.20 1.15
CA LYS A 3 -13.62 -11.83 1.68
C LYS A 3 -12.83 -10.98 0.72
N VAL A 4 -13.39 -9.82 0.38
CA VAL A 4 -12.79 -8.84 -0.53
C VAL A 4 -12.85 -7.47 0.14
N ILE A 5 -11.74 -6.74 0.09
CA ILE A 5 -11.64 -5.37 0.62
C ILE A 5 -11.18 -4.43 -0.48
N PHE A 6 -11.74 -3.21 -0.45
CA PHE A 6 -11.38 -2.10 -1.31
C PHE A 6 -10.92 -0.94 -0.42
N LEU A 7 -9.77 -0.34 -0.74
CA LEU A 7 -9.21 0.84 -0.07
C LEU A 7 -8.78 1.85 -1.12
N SER A 8 -8.82 3.13 -0.78
CA SER A 8 -8.33 4.24 -1.60
C SER A 8 -7.96 5.42 -0.70
N ASP A 9 -7.34 6.46 -1.27
CA ASP A 9 -7.21 7.79 -0.65
C ASP A 9 -6.50 7.79 0.71
N THR A 10 -5.55 6.87 0.94
CA THR A 10 -4.79 6.88 2.20
C THR A 10 -3.77 8.02 2.25
N HIS A 11 -3.33 8.53 1.08
CA HIS A 11 -2.36 9.61 0.91
C HIS A 11 -1.19 9.53 1.90
N PHE A 12 -0.49 8.38 1.93
CA PHE A 12 0.69 8.23 2.76
C PHE A 12 1.76 9.21 2.32
N LYS A 13 2.20 10.06 3.26
CA LYS A 13 3.16 11.12 2.99
C LYS A 13 4.55 10.51 2.87
N HIS A 14 5.34 10.96 1.89
CA HIS A 14 6.74 10.55 1.73
C HIS A 14 7.61 11.01 2.92
N ARG A 15 7.20 12.05 3.65
CA ARG A 15 7.84 12.51 4.90
C ARG A 15 7.02 12.07 6.10
N VAL A 16 7.62 11.22 6.94
CA VAL A 16 7.03 10.76 8.21
C VAL A 16 7.41 11.72 9.35
N ALA A 17 7.15 13.02 9.14
CA ALA A 17 7.56 14.06 10.08
C ALA A 17 6.57 14.26 11.23
N THR A 18 5.27 14.08 10.96
CA THR A 18 4.19 14.35 11.92
C THR A 18 3.80 13.10 12.70
N ASP A 19 3.31 13.30 13.93
CA ASP A 19 2.75 12.21 14.73
C ASP A 19 1.50 11.60 14.09
N ASP A 20 0.70 12.41 13.40
CA ASP A 20 -0.47 11.95 12.68
C ASP A 20 -0.11 10.99 11.55
N GLU A 21 0.92 11.28 10.75
CA GLU A 21 1.38 10.37 9.70
C GLU A 21 1.95 9.08 10.29
N ARG A 22 2.73 9.18 11.37
CA ARG A 22 3.23 8.00 12.12
C ARG A 22 2.11 7.14 12.66
N ARG A 23 1.04 7.76 13.18
CA ARG A 23 -0.13 7.06 13.71
C ARG A 23 -0.93 6.41 12.60
N LYS A 24 -1.21 7.14 11.51
CA LYS A 24 -1.93 6.64 10.33
C LYS A 24 -1.27 5.40 9.74
N ARG A 25 0.05 5.45 9.54
CA ARG A 25 0.84 4.30 9.06
C ARG A 25 0.77 3.11 10.00
N ARG A 26 0.92 3.33 11.31
CA ARG A 26 0.81 2.25 12.32
C ARG A 26 -0.57 1.60 12.33
N LEU A 27 -1.64 2.40 12.27
CA LEU A 27 -3.01 1.89 12.20
C LEU A 27 -3.23 1.09 10.92
N PHE A 28 -2.75 1.59 9.79
CA PHE A 28 -2.84 0.88 8.52
C PHE A 28 -2.07 -0.44 8.54
N THR A 29 -0.82 -0.46 9.01
CA THR A 29 -0.04 -1.70 9.07
C THR A 29 -0.68 -2.72 10.01
N SER A 30 -1.20 -2.29 11.17
CA SER A 30 -1.94 -3.16 12.09
C SER A 30 -3.21 -3.69 11.43
N PHE A 31 -3.95 -2.84 10.73
CA PHE A 31 -5.14 -3.26 9.99
C PHE A 31 -4.81 -4.31 8.94
N ILE A 32 -3.74 -4.11 8.15
CA ILE A 32 -3.28 -5.08 7.15
C ILE A 32 -2.85 -6.41 7.78
N ASP A 33 -2.17 -6.38 8.92
CA ASP A 33 -1.76 -7.58 9.65
C ASP A 33 -2.99 -8.40 10.13
N ASP A 34 -4.11 -7.74 10.44
CA ASP A 34 -5.37 -8.39 10.85
C ASP A 34 -6.17 -9.00 9.68
N LEU A 35 -5.72 -8.84 8.43
CA LEU A 35 -6.40 -9.34 7.22
C LEU A 35 -5.98 -10.75 6.79
N GLU A 36 -5.39 -11.55 7.68
CA GLU A 36 -5.04 -12.94 7.37
C GLU A 36 -6.25 -13.74 6.83
N GLY A 37 -6.04 -14.46 5.72
CA GLY A 37 -7.11 -15.20 5.03
C GLY A 37 -8.00 -14.35 4.11
N LEU A 38 -7.69 -13.06 3.90
CA LEU A 38 -8.35 -12.24 2.89
C LEU A 38 -8.14 -12.82 1.49
N SER A 39 -9.20 -12.90 0.69
CA SER A 39 -9.09 -13.44 -0.67
C SER A 39 -8.49 -12.41 -1.62
N ARG A 40 -8.98 -11.17 -1.56
CA ARG A 40 -8.55 -10.08 -2.45
C ARG A 40 -8.53 -8.73 -1.74
N LEU A 41 -7.49 -7.95 -2.02
CA LEU A 41 -7.38 -6.54 -1.66
C LEU A 41 -7.27 -5.70 -2.93
N TYR A 42 -8.12 -4.70 -3.05
CA TYR A 42 -8.09 -3.72 -4.14
C TYR A 42 -7.68 -2.36 -3.57
N LEU A 43 -6.62 -1.78 -4.13
CA LEU A 43 -6.09 -0.47 -3.80
C LEU A 43 -6.40 0.47 -4.98
N LEU A 44 -7.42 1.31 -4.82
CA LEU A 44 -8.08 2.07 -5.88
C LEU A 44 -7.59 3.53 -5.97
N GLY A 45 -6.28 3.72 -6.00
CA GLY A 45 -5.64 5.02 -6.21
C GLY A 45 -5.43 5.86 -4.96
N ASP A 46 -4.50 6.81 -5.08
CA ASP A 46 -4.13 7.79 -4.06
C ASP A 46 -3.76 7.14 -2.71
N ILE A 47 -3.14 5.96 -2.79
CA ILE A 47 -2.58 5.29 -1.63
C ILE A 47 -1.36 6.08 -1.13
N PHE A 48 -0.51 6.49 -2.05
CA PHE A 48 0.67 7.29 -1.76
C PHE A 48 0.43 8.74 -2.18
N ASP A 49 0.81 9.68 -1.32
CA ASP A 49 0.65 11.11 -1.60
C ASP A 49 1.58 11.62 -2.70
N PHE A 50 2.65 10.87 -2.97
CA PHE A 50 3.55 11.12 -4.08
C PHE A 50 4.28 9.82 -4.43
N TRP A 51 4.05 9.31 -5.63
CA TRP A 51 4.83 8.22 -6.18
C TRP A 51 5.45 8.64 -7.51
N PHE A 52 6.77 8.61 -7.59
CA PHE A 52 7.49 8.80 -8.84
C PHE A 52 8.52 7.69 -8.97
N GLU A 53 8.23 6.73 -9.83
CA GLU A 53 9.16 5.64 -10.10
C GLU A 53 10.36 6.18 -10.90
N HIS A 54 11.56 6.01 -10.36
CA HIS A 54 12.80 6.13 -11.12
C HIS A 54 13.37 4.73 -11.28
N LYS A 55 13.55 4.29 -12.54
CA LYS A 55 13.99 2.92 -12.90
C LYS A 55 14.98 2.35 -11.88
N GLY A 56 14.53 1.29 -11.18
CA GLY A 56 15.36 0.50 -10.26
C GLY A 56 15.49 1.02 -8.83
N LYS A 57 14.73 2.04 -8.40
CA LYS A 57 14.71 2.49 -6.99
C LYS A 57 13.30 2.64 -6.46
N GLU A 58 12.94 1.73 -5.56
CA GLU A 58 11.75 1.86 -4.73
C GLU A 58 11.86 3.12 -3.86
N PRO A 59 10.76 3.88 -3.67
CA PRO A 59 10.73 4.98 -2.72
C PRO A 59 10.91 4.43 -1.30
N GLY A 60 12.12 4.54 -0.75
CA GLY A 60 12.46 4.00 0.58
C GLY A 60 11.63 4.57 1.74
N TYR A 61 10.82 5.59 1.46
CA TYR A 61 9.92 6.25 2.40
C TYR A 61 8.62 5.47 2.71
N TYR A 62 8.29 4.44 1.91
CA TYR A 62 7.05 3.65 2.07
C TYR A 62 7.30 2.21 2.53
N LYS A 63 8.52 1.90 3.00
CA LYS A 63 8.96 0.53 3.33
C LYS A 63 8.08 -0.21 4.35
N ASP A 64 7.53 0.51 5.31
CA ASP A 64 6.60 -0.01 6.32
C ASP A 64 5.30 -0.50 5.69
N ILE A 65 4.68 0.32 4.85
CA ILE A 65 3.44 0.03 4.12
C ILE A 65 3.69 -1.12 3.13
N LEU A 66 4.74 -1.02 2.32
CA LEU A 66 5.10 -2.02 1.32
C LEU A 66 5.41 -3.38 1.95
N ARG A 67 6.09 -3.40 3.10
CA ARG A 67 6.35 -4.63 3.84
C ARG A 67 5.07 -5.28 4.37
N ALA A 68 4.13 -4.48 4.89
CA ALA A 68 2.84 -5.02 5.35
C ALA A 68 2.04 -5.63 4.18
N LEU A 69 1.98 -4.93 3.05
CA LEU A 69 1.32 -5.44 1.84
C LEU A 69 2.01 -6.71 1.30
N SER A 70 3.34 -6.75 1.26
CA SER A 70 4.10 -7.92 0.81
C SER A 70 3.86 -9.14 1.73
N LYS A 71 3.79 -8.94 3.05
CA LYS A 71 3.40 -10.01 4.00
C LYS A 71 2.00 -10.55 3.71
N LEU A 72 1.03 -9.66 3.51
CA LEU A 72 -0.35 -10.06 3.19
C LEU A 72 -0.44 -10.78 1.84
N ARG A 73 0.34 -10.37 0.83
CA ARG A 73 0.46 -11.08 -0.44
C ARG A 73 1.02 -12.48 -0.24
N ASN A 74 2.10 -12.60 0.54
CA ASN A 74 2.77 -13.87 0.83
C ASN A 74 1.91 -14.86 1.63
N SER A 75 0.88 -14.40 2.35
CA SER A 75 -0.11 -15.27 3.00
C SER A 75 -1.20 -15.79 2.04
N GLY A 76 -1.14 -15.43 0.76
CA GLY A 76 -2.05 -15.90 -0.29
C GLY A 76 -3.10 -14.89 -0.75
N THR A 77 -3.11 -13.68 -0.17
CA THR A 77 -4.03 -12.61 -0.60
C THR A 77 -3.63 -12.09 -1.97
N ARG A 78 -4.58 -11.98 -2.91
CA ARG A 78 -4.33 -11.30 -4.19
C ARG A 78 -4.50 -9.80 -4.02
N ILE A 79 -3.45 -9.02 -4.28
CA ILE A 79 -3.47 -7.56 -4.20
C ILE A 79 -3.53 -6.98 -5.61
N PHE A 80 -4.47 -6.07 -5.84
CA PHE A 80 -4.64 -5.33 -7.09
C PHE A 80 -4.49 -3.84 -6.80
N ILE A 81 -3.75 -3.13 -7.65
CA ILE A 81 -3.53 -1.68 -7.57
C ILE A 81 -4.04 -1.03 -8.84
N ILE A 82 -4.69 0.12 -8.68
CA ILE A 82 -4.95 1.08 -9.74
C ILE A 82 -4.36 2.40 -9.26
N GLY A 83 -3.58 3.08 -10.11
CA GLY A 83 -3.01 4.39 -9.77
C GLY A 83 -4.05 5.50 -9.76
N GLY A 84 -3.96 6.40 -8.78
CA GLY A 84 -4.72 7.65 -8.70
C GLY A 84 -3.93 8.83 -9.27
N ASN A 85 -4.35 10.06 -8.99
CA ASN A 85 -3.65 11.25 -9.51
C ASN A 85 -2.34 11.58 -8.77
N HIS A 86 -2.16 11.09 -7.54
CA HIS A 86 -0.92 11.28 -6.77
C HIS A 86 0.12 10.17 -7.01
N ASP A 87 -0.34 9.00 -7.41
CA ASP A 87 0.48 7.80 -7.54
C ASP A 87 0.31 7.08 -8.88
N TYR A 88 -0.06 7.83 -9.92
CA TYR A 88 -0.20 7.36 -11.30
C TYR A 88 1.03 6.59 -11.82
N TRP A 89 2.23 6.96 -11.38
CA TRP A 89 3.50 6.35 -11.79
C TRP A 89 3.84 5.05 -11.03
N LEU A 90 2.88 4.43 -10.34
CA LEU A 90 3.06 3.12 -9.70
C LEU A 90 3.39 2.00 -10.69
N GLY A 91 3.01 2.14 -11.96
CA GLY A 91 3.34 1.18 -13.02
C GLY A 91 2.94 -0.25 -12.65
N ASN A 92 3.85 -1.20 -12.87
CA ASN A 92 3.68 -2.62 -12.53
C ASN A 92 4.30 -2.98 -11.17
N TYR A 93 4.65 -2.00 -10.33
CA TYR A 93 5.48 -2.24 -9.15
C TYR A 93 4.91 -3.31 -8.22
N ILE A 94 3.59 -3.34 -7.99
CA ILE A 94 2.97 -4.36 -7.12
C ILE A 94 2.80 -5.74 -7.76
N GLU A 95 3.00 -5.88 -9.07
CA GLU A 95 3.19 -7.22 -9.63
C GLU A 95 4.48 -7.86 -9.07
N GLU A 96 5.46 -7.06 -8.64
CA GLU A 96 6.79 -7.47 -8.17
C GLU A 96 6.99 -7.47 -6.63
N VAL A 97 6.14 -6.79 -5.84
CA VAL A 97 6.27 -6.63 -4.35
C VAL A 97 5.83 -7.81 -3.50
#